data_AF-A0AB34JT79-F1
#
_entry.id   AF-A0AB34JT79-F1
#
_cell.length_a   1.000
_cell.length_b   1.000
_cell.length_c   1.000
_cell.angle_alpha   90.00
_cell.angle_beta   90.00
_cell.angle_gamma   90.00
#
_symmetry.space_group_name_H-M   'P 1'
#
loop_
_entity.id
_entity.type
_entity.pdbx_description
1 polymer ?
#
loop_
_entity_poly.entity_id
_entity_poly.type
_entity_poly.pdbx_seq_one_letter_code
_entity_poly.pdbx_strand_id
1 'polypeptide(L)'
;MLLLLWLCSDAQLQQGFSANGAPEPPSLTRTTLNVFDQDKDGSVTLKEAQATLDALGAFASMGAEPGKGQNEMEKMLKQAKKWMPQLFKLLDADSSGALQELEVEWVEKGLEAAKTNVFRNLTRDIFEMLDSDADHSLSSGEVEAAMEPEMLQQLVAIVHDTFPLPGLTAVNGKEAPAFVRENLKDIVAALDGNNDGAIERKEAGAAVGAFKRTYIKAAETLKTMGPMLGMFGGGMPMGAGRGGPRGSGGRGSRGTARNER
;
A
#
# COMPACT_ATOMS: atom_id res chain seq x y z
N MET A 1 -2.54 -7.87 15.47
CA MET A 1 -1.26 -8.28 14.84
C MET A 1 -1.33 -8.11 13.31
N LEU A 2 -0.58 -8.86 12.47
CA LEU A 2 -0.12 -8.52 11.10
C LEU A 2 -0.67 -7.29 10.36
N LEU A 3 -1.95 -7.14 10.00
CA LEU A 3 -2.47 -5.89 9.42
C LEU A 3 -2.16 -4.69 10.33
N LEU A 4 -2.40 -4.77 11.64
CA LEU A 4 -1.92 -3.76 12.60
C LEU A 4 -0.39 -3.62 12.60
N LEU A 5 0.38 -4.60 12.13
CA LEU A 5 1.84 -4.53 12.01
C LEU A 5 2.31 -4.23 10.57
N TRP A 6 1.36 -4.04 9.66
CA TRP A 6 1.45 -3.43 8.33
C TRP A 6 1.07 -1.95 8.44
N LEU A 7 0.21 -1.63 9.42
CA LEU A 7 -0.35 -0.32 9.72
C LEU A 7 0.40 0.45 10.82
N CYS A 8 1.03 -0.20 11.82
CA CYS A 8 1.59 0.49 13.00
C CYS A 8 3.04 0.99 12.92
N SER A 9 3.26 1.93 11.99
CA SER A 9 4.54 2.51 11.69
C SER A 9 4.79 3.93 12.27
N ASP A 10 4.89 4.09 13.59
CA ASP A 10 5.65 5.11 14.38
C ASP A 10 5.30 4.85 15.87
N ALA A 11 5.76 5.53 16.93
CA ALA A 11 6.31 6.87 17.06
C ALA A 11 7.73 6.94 17.67
N GLN A 12 8.61 7.78 17.09
CA GLN A 12 9.23 8.97 17.74
C GLN A 12 10.61 9.34 17.13
N LEU A 13 10.71 10.46 16.40
CA LEU A 13 11.52 11.64 16.80
C LEU A 13 11.55 12.78 15.74
N GLN A 14 12.20 13.88 16.12
CA GLN A 14 12.14 15.24 15.54
C GLN A 14 12.80 15.45 14.16
N GLN A 15 12.41 16.58 13.56
CA GLN A 15 12.86 17.17 12.28
C GLN A 15 14.39 17.31 12.11
N GLY A 16 14.85 17.34 10.85
CA GLY A 16 16.18 17.82 10.48
C GLY A 16 16.34 18.14 8.99
N PHE A 17 16.72 19.37 8.66
CA PHE A 17 17.07 19.83 7.30
C PHE A 17 18.42 19.24 6.83
N SER A 18 18.60 18.95 5.54
CA SER A 18 19.93 18.61 5.00
C SER A 18 20.89 19.81 4.92
N ALA A 19 22.15 19.59 5.29
CA ALA A 19 23.17 20.64 5.41
C ALA A 19 23.86 21.08 4.09
N ASN A 20 23.61 20.41 2.95
CA ASN A 20 24.53 20.43 1.80
C ASN A 20 24.02 21.08 0.50
N GLY A 21 22.82 21.68 0.46
CA GLY A 21 22.35 22.51 -0.66
C GLY A 21 22.15 21.80 -2.02
N ALA A 22 22.32 20.48 -2.09
CA ALA A 22 21.80 19.67 -3.19
C ALA A 22 20.26 19.63 -3.13
N PRO A 23 19.55 19.51 -4.26
CA PRO A 23 18.11 19.25 -4.22
C PRO A 23 17.86 17.94 -3.48
N GLU A 24 17.17 18.00 -2.33
CA GLU A 24 16.80 16.80 -1.58
C GLU A 24 15.96 15.88 -2.48
N PRO A 25 16.14 14.55 -2.39
CA PRO A 25 15.22 13.63 -3.04
C PRO A 25 13.80 13.91 -2.55
N PRO A 26 12.78 13.90 -3.42
CA PRO A 26 11.42 14.22 -3.00
C PRO A 26 10.97 13.29 -1.87
N SER A 27 10.23 13.85 -0.92
CA SER A 27 9.65 13.11 0.21
C SER A 27 8.82 11.91 -0.31
N LEU A 28 8.67 10.86 0.51
CA LEU A 28 7.78 9.76 0.17
C LEU A 28 6.38 10.31 -0.06
N THR A 29 5.92 11.24 0.79
CA THR A 29 4.61 11.89 0.68
C THR A 29 4.41 12.51 -0.70
N ARG A 30 5.32 13.39 -1.12
CA ARG A 30 5.22 14.07 -2.42
C ARG A 30 5.38 13.10 -3.59
N THR A 31 6.21 12.08 -3.46
CA THR A 31 6.37 11.05 -4.48
C THR A 31 5.13 10.17 -4.60
N THR A 32 4.44 9.91 -3.49
CA THR A 32 3.19 9.14 -3.44
C THR A 32 2.07 9.92 -4.10
N LEU A 33 1.89 11.20 -3.74
CA LEU A 33 0.97 12.10 -4.44
C LEU A 33 1.27 12.10 -5.96
N ASN A 34 2.48 12.44 -6.40
CA ASN A 34 2.87 12.48 -7.82
C ASN A 34 2.65 11.17 -8.62
N VAL A 35 2.52 10.02 -7.97
CA VAL A 35 2.34 8.71 -8.60
C VAL A 35 0.90 8.23 -8.57
N PHE A 36 0.16 8.56 -7.50
CA PHE A 36 -1.18 8.04 -7.24
C PHE A 36 -2.30 9.08 -7.44
N ASP A 37 -2.02 10.37 -7.29
CA ASP A 37 -2.91 11.48 -7.68
C ASP A 37 -2.80 11.65 -9.21
N GLN A 38 -3.80 11.13 -9.94
CA GLN A 38 -3.75 11.03 -11.40
C GLN A 38 -4.32 12.27 -12.09
N ASP A 39 -5.35 12.90 -11.50
CA ASP A 39 -5.95 14.13 -12.04
C ASP A 39 -5.34 15.43 -11.48
N LYS A 40 -4.50 15.33 -10.45
CA LYS A 40 -3.70 16.39 -9.82
C LYS A 40 -4.53 17.35 -8.98
N ASP A 41 -5.54 16.83 -8.29
CA ASP A 41 -6.39 17.61 -7.38
C ASP A 41 -5.75 17.85 -5.99
N GLY A 42 -4.64 17.17 -5.68
CA GLY A 42 -3.93 17.28 -4.41
C GLY A 42 -4.30 16.21 -3.39
N SER A 43 -5.14 15.25 -3.76
CA SER A 43 -5.53 14.09 -2.97
C SER A 43 -5.31 12.78 -3.74
N VAL A 44 -5.46 11.64 -3.08
CA VAL A 44 -5.44 10.32 -3.74
C VAL A 44 -6.73 9.60 -3.42
N THR A 45 -7.58 9.34 -4.42
CA THR A 45 -8.77 8.50 -4.22
C THR A 45 -8.44 7.01 -4.22
N LEU A 46 -9.28 6.19 -3.57
CA LEU A 46 -9.13 4.72 -3.58
C LEU A 46 -9.12 4.15 -5.02
N LYS A 47 -9.84 4.81 -5.94
CA LYS A 47 -9.93 4.42 -7.34
C LYS A 47 -8.60 4.61 -8.07
N GLU A 48 -7.92 5.73 -7.86
CA GLU A 48 -6.62 5.99 -8.47
C GLU A 48 -5.50 5.17 -7.83
N ALA A 49 -5.58 4.95 -6.52
CA ALA A 49 -4.72 3.99 -5.81
C ALA A 49 -4.81 2.59 -6.46
N GLN A 50 -6.02 2.09 -6.70
CA GLN A 50 -6.25 0.82 -7.40
C GLN A 50 -5.80 0.83 -8.86
N ALA A 51 -6.10 1.89 -9.62
CA ALA A 51 -5.68 2.01 -11.02
C ALA A 51 -4.16 2.02 -11.19
N THR A 52 -3.46 2.67 -10.26
CA THR A 52 -1.99 2.74 -10.23
C THR A 52 -1.38 1.38 -9.85
N LEU A 53 -1.96 0.66 -8.88
CA LEU A 53 -1.56 -0.73 -8.58
C LEU A 53 -1.78 -1.67 -9.77
N ASP A 54 -2.87 -1.50 -10.53
CA ASP A 54 -3.15 -2.30 -11.72
C ASP A 54 -2.16 -1.99 -12.87
N ALA A 55 -1.81 -0.72 -13.07
CA ALA A 55 -0.78 -0.31 -14.02
C ALA A 55 0.61 -0.87 -13.66
N LEU A 56 0.98 -0.83 -12.38
CA LEU A 56 2.20 -1.47 -11.86
C LEU A 56 2.16 -2.98 -12.04
N GLY A 57 1.00 -3.62 -11.86
CA GLY A 57 0.80 -5.05 -12.09
C GLY A 57 1.04 -5.43 -13.55
N ALA A 58 0.43 -4.71 -14.48
CA ALA A 58 0.64 -4.91 -15.92
C ALA A 58 2.11 -4.75 -16.33
N PHE A 59 2.82 -3.76 -15.77
CA PHE A 59 4.25 -3.55 -16.01
C PHE A 59 5.10 -4.69 -15.44
N ALA A 60 4.79 -5.16 -14.22
CA ALA A 60 5.47 -6.30 -13.60
C ALA A 60 5.30 -7.59 -14.40
N SER A 61 4.12 -7.81 -15.00
CA SER A 61 3.87 -8.96 -15.88
C SER A 61 4.60 -8.86 -17.22
N MET A 62 4.79 -7.65 -17.78
CA MET A 62 5.54 -7.45 -19.03
C MET A 62 7.03 -7.78 -18.91
N GLY A 63 7.61 -7.65 -17.72
CA GLY A 63 8.99 -8.04 -17.42
C GLY A 63 9.18 -9.52 -16.99
N ALA A 64 8.10 -10.30 -16.88
CA ALA A 64 8.18 -11.68 -16.41
C ALA A 64 8.62 -12.64 -17.53
N GLU A 65 9.56 -13.55 -17.21
CA GLU A 65 9.96 -14.61 -18.15
C GLU A 65 8.79 -15.60 -18.39
N PRO A 66 8.41 -15.88 -19.65
CA PRO A 66 7.30 -16.80 -19.95
C PRO A 66 7.51 -18.18 -19.32
N GLY A 67 6.55 -18.62 -18.50
CA GLY A 67 6.54 -19.95 -17.90
C GLY A 67 7.08 -20.04 -16.46
N LYS A 68 7.70 -18.97 -15.92
CA LYS A 68 7.83 -18.83 -14.46
C LYS A 68 6.52 -18.24 -13.92
N GLY A 69 5.90 -18.93 -12.96
CA GLY A 69 4.62 -18.50 -12.37
C GLY A 69 4.71 -17.16 -11.63
N GLN A 70 3.56 -16.64 -11.17
CA GLN A 70 3.40 -15.29 -10.60
C GLN A 70 4.64 -14.79 -9.85
N ASN A 71 5.25 -13.72 -10.37
CA ASN A 71 6.46 -13.16 -9.77
C ASN A 71 6.14 -12.56 -8.39
N GLU A 72 7.17 -12.34 -7.58
CA GLU A 72 7.03 -11.84 -6.20
C GLU A 72 6.28 -10.49 -6.16
N MET A 73 6.49 -9.64 -7.17
CA MET A 73 5.87 -8.33 -7.31
C MET A 73 4.36 -8.42 -7.61
N GLU A 74 3.91 -9.33 -8.47
CA GLU A 74 2.48 -9.58 -8.71
C GLU A 74 1.76 -10.03 -7.44
N LYS A 75 2.40 -10.90 -6.64
CA LYS A 75 1.85 -11.34 -5.35
C LYS A 75 1.73 -10.19 -4.36
N MET A 76 2.77 -9.36 -4.26
CA MET A 76 2.76 -8.14 -3.45
C MET A 76 1.66 -7.17 -3.88
N LEU A 77 1.54 -6.88 -5.19
CA LEU A 77 0.53 -5.96 -5.72
C LEU A 77 -0.90 -6.47 -5.53
N LYS A 78 -1.12 -7.78 -5.68
CA LYS A 78 -2.42 -8.43 -5.40
C LYS A 78 -2.79 -8.31 -3.91
N GLN A 79 -1.82 -8.51 -3.00
CA GLN A 79 -2.05 -8.30 -1.56
C GLN A 79 -2.29 -6.83 -1.23
N ALA A 80 -1.49 -5.91 -1.77
CA ALA A 80 -1.70 -4.47 -1.60
C ALA A 80 -3.09 -4.04 -2.09
N LYS A 81 -3.56 -4.56 -3.23
CA LYS A 81 -4.91 -4.29 -3.73
C LYS A 81 -6.02 -4.86 -2.84
N LYS A 82 -5.84 -6.04 -2.24
CA LYS A 82 -6.79 -6.60 -1.24
C LYS A 82 -6.93 -5.68 -0.03
N TRP A 83 -5.82 -5.08 0.42
CA TRP A 83 -5.74 -4.31 1.66
C TRP A 83 -5.89 -2.79 1.51
N MET A 84 -5.84 -2.26 0.29
CA MET A 84 -5.95 -0.83 0.01
C MET A 84 -7.23 -0.19 0.58
N PRO A 85 -8.43 -0.80 0.51
CA PRO A 85 -9.63 -0.20 1.11
C PRO A 85 -9.54 -0.03 2.63
N GLN A 86 -8.89 -0.97 3.33
CA GLN A 86 -8.69 -0.93 4.78
C GLN A 86 -7.62 0.09 5.18
N LEU A 87 -6.56 0.26 4.37
CA LEU A 87 -5.61 1.37 4.52
C LEU A 87 -6.34 2.71 4.40
N PHE A 88 -7.11 2.88 3.33
CA PHE A 88 -7.84 4.10 3.05
C PHE A 88 -8.69 4.50 4.25
N LYS A 89 -9.60 3.62 4.71
CA LYS A 89 -10.48 3.87 5.88
C LYS A 89 -9.73 4.27 7.17
N LEU A 90 -8.43 3.96 7.29
CA LEU A 90 -7.64 4.17 8.50
C LEU A 90 -6.65 5.35 8.38
N LEU A 91 -6.30 5.76 7.17
CA LEU A 91 -5.53 6.97 6.90
C LEU A 91 -6.44 8.19 6.62
N ASP A 92 -7.58 7.96 5.97
CA ASP A 92 -8.69 8.89 5.70
C ASP A 92 -9.42 9.21 7.02
N ALA A 93 -8.87 10.19 7.74
CA ALA A 93 -9.28 10.55 9.08
C ALA A 93 -10.54 11.43 9.09
N ASP A 94 -10.76 12.19 8.02
CA ASP A 94 -11.98 12.99 7.84
C ASP A 94 -13.11 12.24 7.09
N SER A 95 -12.83 11.02 6.62
CA SER A 95 -13.77 10.18 5.85
C SER A 95 -14.24 10.83 4.54
N SER A 96 -13.37 11.64 3.92
CA SER A 96 -13.61 12.30 2.63
C SER A 96 -13.58 11.34 1.44
N GLY A 97 -12.99 10.15 1.59
CA GLY A 97 -12.81 9.16 0.54
C GLY A 97 -11.54 9.34 -0.30
N ALA A 98 -10.69 10.31 0.04
CA ALA A 98 -9.43 10.61 -0.62
C ALA A 98 -8.35 11.01 0.40
N LEU A 99 -7.13 10.51 0.23
CA LEU A 99 -6.03 10.81 1.14
C LEU A 99 -5.36 12.13 0.78
N GLN A 100 -5.45 13.11 1.67
CA GLN A 100 -4.81 14.42 1.55
C GLN A 100 -3.32 14.37 1.95
N GLU A 101 -2.54 15.42 1.67
CA GLU A 101 -1.08 15.45 1.93
C GLU A 101 -0.72 15.04 3.38
N LEU A 102 -1.47 15.49 4.38
CA LEU A 102 -1.26 15.16 5.80
C LEU A 102 -1.56 13.69 6.13
N GLU A 103 -2.43 13.04 5.36
CA GLU A 103 -2.82 11.64 5.54
C GLU A 103 -1.84 10.72 4.81
N VAL A 104 -1.37 11.15 3.64
CA VAL A 104 -0.27 10.52 2.90
C VAL A 104 1.07 10.66 3.66
N GLU A 105 1.25 11.69 4.50
CA GLU A 105 2.40 11.82 5.42
C GLU A 105 2.57 10.60 6.34
N TRP A 106 1.49 9.91 6.70
CA TRP A 106 1.56 8.69 7.52
C TRP A 106 2.19 7.50 6.79
N VAL A 107 2.28 7.54 5.46
CA VAL A 107 3.07 6.57 4.67
C VAL A 107 4.57 6.83 4.84
N GLU A 108 5.00 8.07 5.12
CA GLU A 108 6.40 8.39 5.39
C GLU A 108 6.80 8.06 6.84
N LYS A 109 5.94 8.38 7.82
CA LYS A 109 6.05 7.90 9.22
C LYS A 109 6.14 6.37 9.23
N GLY A 110 5.20 5.77 8.49
CA GLY A 110 5.30 4.52 7.74
C GLY A 110 6.71 3.93 7.63
N LEU A 111 7.51 4.53 6.76
CA LEU A 111 8.84 4.06 6.40
C LEU A 111 9.85 4.17 7.55
N GLU A 112 9.82 5.25 8.33
CA GLU A 112 10.82 5.47 9.37
C GLU A 112 10.66 4.51 10.54
N ALA A 113 9.44 4.30 11.01
CA ALA A 113 9.16 3.29 12.02
C ALA A 113 9.42 1.86 11.56
N ALA A 114 9.19 1.58 10.26
CA ALA A 114 9.58 0.31 9.68
C ALA A 114 11.09 0.09 9.81
N LYS A 115 11.94 1.12 9.71
CA LYS A 115 13.39 1.01 9.93
C LYS A 115 13.74 0.75 11.41
N THR A 116 13.00 1.32 12.37
CA THR A 116 13.24 1.13 13.82
C THR A 116 12.72 -0.22 14.35
N ASN A 117 12.63 -0.36 15.69
CA ASN A 117 12.07 -1.53 16.38
C ASN A 117 10.59 -1.37 16.79
N VAL A 118 9.93 -0.25 16.46
CA VAL A 118 8.52 0.05 16.83
C VAL A 118 7.60 -1.15 16.58
N PHE A 119 7.58 -1.66 15.35
CA PHE A 119 6.78 -2.85 15.00
C PHE A 119 7.12 -4.09 15.81
N ARG A 120 8.39 -4.32 16.11
CA ARG A 120 8.82 -5.50 16.86
C ARG A 120 8.35 -5.41 18.30
N ASN A 121 8.38 -4.22 18.89
CA ASN A 121 7.87 -3.97 20.23
C ASN A 121 6.34 -4.14 20.22
N LEU A 122 5.61 -3.47 19.32
CA LEU A 122 4.17 -3.67 19.20
C LEU A 122 3.76 -5.12 18.96
N THR A 123 4.51 -5.87 18.14
CA THR A 123 4.30 -7.30 17.90
C THR A 123 4.36 -8.05 19.21
N ARG A 124 5.41 -7.82 19.99
CA ARG A 124 5.63 -8.43 21.29
C ARG A 124 4.51 -8.02 22.26
N ASP A 125 4.19 -6.74 22.34
CA ASP A 125 3.29 -6.19 23.35
C ASP A 125 1.84 -6.64 23.10
N ILE A 126 1.43 -6.78 21.83
CA ILE A 126 0.18 -7.46 21.46
C ILE A 126 0.26 -8.96 21.75
N PHE A 127 1.37 -9.63 21.41
CA PHE A 127 1.50 -11.07 21.64
C PHE A 127 1.41 -11.41 23.13
N GLU A 128 2.16 -10.71 23.98
CA GLU A 128 2.17 -10.85 25.45
C GLU A 128 0.85 -10.41 26.12
N MET A 129 -0.03 -9.72 25.38
CA MET A 129 -1.41 -9.43 25.81
C MET A 129 -2.40 -10.54 25.46
N LEU A 130 -2.13 -11.31 24.40
CA LEU A 130 -3.02 -12.37 23.91
C LEU A 130 -2.62 -13.77 24.41
N ASP A 131 -1.31 -13.99 24.62
CA ASP A 131 -0.67 -15.17 25.21
C ASP A 131 -0.99 -15.20 26.72
N SER A 132 -2.16 -15.76 27.05
CA SER A 132 -2.82 -15.62 28.35
C SER A 132 -2.35 -16.64 29.39
N ASP A 133 -1.85 -17.79 28.94
CA ASP A 133 -1.22 -18.81 29.77
C ASP A 133 0.32 -18.77 29.74
N ALA A 134 0.90 -17.87 28.92
CA ALA A 134 2.32 -17.62 28.74
C ALA A 134 3.09 -18.80 28.11
N ASP A 135 2.45 -19.62 27.27
CA ASP A 135 3.08 -20.74 26.57
C ASP A 135 3.94 -20.34 25.35
N HIS A 136 3.93 -19.05 24.97
CA HIS A 136 4.62 -18.46 23.81
C HIS A 136 4.05 -18.83 22.43
N SER A 137 2.83 -19.35 22.42
CA SER A 137 1.94 -19.54 21.29
C SER A 137 0.73 -18.61 21.40
N LEU A 138 -0.13 -18.63 20.39
CA LEU A 138 -1.50 -18.11 20.49
C LEU A 138 -2.43 -19.20 20.00
N SER A 139 -3.22 -19.75 20.91
CA SER A 139 -4.24 -20.74 20.58
C SER A 139 -5.44 -20.10 19.87
N SER A 140 -6.25 -20.92 19.19
CA SER A 140 -7.52 -20.48 18.62
C SER A 140 -8.48 -19.90 19.67
N GLY A 141 -8.47 -20.43 20.90
CA GLY A 141 -9.28 -19.93 22.01
C GLY A 141 -8.87 -18.53 22.48
N GLU A 142 -7.57 -18.24 22.49
CA GLU A 142 -7.05 -16.91 22.83
C GLU A 142 -7.29 -15.89 21.72
N VAL A 143 -7.18 -16.31 20.46
CA VAL A 143 -7.58 -15.50 19.31
C VAL A 143 -9.09 -15.20 19.33
N GLU A 144 -9.93 -16.12 19.79
CA GLU A 144 -11.36 -15.88 19.99
C GLU A 144 -11.61 -14.94 21.18
N ALA A 145 -10.93 -15.13 22.32
CA ALA A 145 -11.00 -14.22 23.46
C ALA A 145 -10.53 -12.79 23.11
N ALA A 146 -9.56 -12.66 22.20
CA ALA A 146 -9.11 -11.39 21.64
C ALA A 146 -10.20 -10.63 20.85
N MET A 147 -11.29 -11.30 20.45
CA MET A 147 -12.44 -10.67 19.80
C MET A 147 -13.45 -10.08 20.80
N GLU A 148 -13.29 -10.28 22.11
CA GLU A 148 -14.16 -9.67 23.11
C GLU A 148 -13.96 -8.13 23.19
N PRO A 149 -15.03 -7.34 23.46
CA PRO A 149 -14.98 -5.88 23.40
C PRO A 149 -13.85 -5.25 24.24
N GLU A 150 -13.61 -5.79 25.44
CA GLU A 150 -12.61 -5.32 26.39
C GLU A 150 -11.19 -5.56 25.88
N MET A 151 -10.92 -6.73 25.29
CA MET A 151 -9.63 -7.05 24.68
C MET A 151 -9.38 -6.21 23.42
N LEU A 152 -10.41 -6.02 22.58
CA LEU A 152 -10.30 -5.15 21.41
C LEU A 152 -10.00 -3.69 21.79
N GLN A 153 -10.57 -3.17 22.88
CA GLN A 153 -10.24 -1.83 23.37
C GLN A 153 -8.78 -1.74 23.84
N GLN A 154 -8.27 -2.75 24.54
CA GLN A 154 -6.87 -2.81 24.97
C GLN A 154 -5.91 -2.93 23.78
N LEU A 155 -6.25 -3.73 22.77
CA LEU A 155 -5.50 -3.82 21.51
C LEU A 155 -5.46 -2.47 20.79
N VAL A 156 -6.59 -1.76 20.72
CA VAL A 156 -6.67 -0.40 20.15
C VAL A 156 -5.82 0.58 20.97
N ALA A 157 -5.80 0.48 22.30
CA ALA A 157 -4.99 1.33 23.16
C ALA A 157 -3.48 1.11 22.95
N ILE A 158 -2.99 -0.13 22.99
CA ILE A 158 -1.58 -0.44 22.71
C ILE A 158 -1.18 0.04 21.31
N VAL A 159 -2.06 -0.17 20.32
CA VAL A 159 -1.86 0.32 18.95
C VAL A 159 -1.75 1.83 18.93
N HIS A 160 -2.65 2.56 19.57
CA HIS A 160 -2.67 4.02 19.59
C HIS A 160 -1.47 4.62 20.35
N ASP A 161 -1.15 4.09 21.52
CA ASP A 161 -0.02 4.53 22.36
C ASP A 161 1.33 4.29 21.67
N THR A 162 1.43 3.23 20.86
CA THR A 162 2.61 2.95 20.05
C THR A 162 2.61 3.81 18.79
N PHE A 163 1.57 3.70 17.96
CA PHE A 163 1.36 4.45 16.72
C PHE A 163 -0.02 5.14 16.68
N PRO A 164 -0.10 6.47 16.88
CA PRO A 164 -1.37 7.19 16.97
C PRO A 164 -2.00 7.43 15.58
N LEU A 165 -2.48 6.37 14.95
CA LEU A 165 -3.10 6.37 13.62
C LEU A 165 -4.31 7.30 13.53
N PRO A 166 -4.39 8.18 12.51
CA PRO A 166 -5.33 9.28 12.53
C PRO A 166 -6.79 8.79 12.37
N GLY A 167 -7.07 7.85 11.47
CA GLY A 167 -8.38 7.21 11.37
C GLY A 167 -8.76 6.43 12.64
N LEU A 168 -7.81 5.76 13.31
CA LEU A 168 -8.07 5.11 14.61
C LEU A 168 -8.40 6.10 15.73
N THR A 169 -7.94 7.35 15.64
CA THR A 169 -8.31 8.42 16.58
C THR A 169 -9.60 9.15 16.23
N ALA A 170 -9.88 9.33 14.93
CA ALA A 170 -11.08 9.99 14.44
C ALA A 170 -12.32 9.10 14.57
N VAL A 171 -12.13 7.79 14.38
CA VAL A 171 -13.15 6.78 14.62
C VAL A 171 -13.45 6.71 16.13
N ASN A 172 -14.59 7.30 16.52
CA ASN A 172 -15.13 7.20 17.87
C ASN A 172 -15.02 5.76 18.40
N GLY A 173 -14.59 5.58 19.66
CA GLY A 173 -14.07 4.32 20.22
C GLY A 173 -14.95 3.05 20.21
N LYS A 174 -16.09 3.05 19.51
CA LYS A 174 -16.88 1.87 19.16
C LYS A 174 -16.48 1.23 17.84
N GLU A 175 -16.09 2.01 16.82
CA GLU A 175 -15.80 1.45 15.49
C GLU A 175 -14.33 1.04 15.30
N ALA A 176 -13.40 1.56 16.11
CA ALA A 176 -12.02 1.09 16.15
C ALA A 176 -11.92 -0.39 16.60
N PRO A 177 -12.56 -0.81 17.71
CA PRO A 177 -12.71 -2.22 18.06
C PRO A 177 -13.36 -3.07 16.96
N ALA A 178 -14.39 -2.54 16.28
CA ALA A 178 -15.06 -3.24 15.18
C ALA A 178 -14.11 -3.47 13.99
N PHE A 179 -13.34 -2.45 13.60
CA PHE A 179 -12.31 -2.55 12.56
C PHE A 179 -11.23 -3.58 12.93
N VAL A 180 -10.75 -3.60 14.18
CA VAL A 180 -9.79 -4.62 14.62
C VAL A 180 -10.41 -6.02 14.54
N ARG A 181 -11.66 -6.20 14.99
CA ARG A 181 -12.38 -7.49 14.94
C ARG A 181 -12.59 -8.00 13.51
N GLU A 182 -13.03 -7.13 12.59
CA GLU A 182 -13.25 -7.46 11.18
C GLU A 182 -11.97 -8.00 10.52
N ASN A 183 -10.81 -7.44 10.89
CA ASN A 183 -9.53 -7.79 10.27
C ASN A 183 -8.73 -8.85 11.06
N LEU A 184 -9.09 -9.17 12.31
CA LEU A 184 -8.32 -10.08 13.18
C LEU A 184 -8.16 -11.49 12.61
N LYS A 185 -9.14 -11.98 11.83
CA LYS A 185 -9.07 -13.32 11.22
C LYS A 185 -8.06 -13.41 10.08
N ASP A 186 -8.11 -12.45 9.15
CA ASP A 186 -7.10 -12.34 8.08
C ASP A 186 -5.69 -12.05 8.64
N ILE A 187 -5.62 -11.31 9.75
CA ILE A 187 -4.39 -11.05 10.51
C ILE A 187 -3.78 -12.37 11.01
N VAL A 188 -4.57 -13.20 11.71
CA VAL A 188 -4.13 -14.44 12.35
C VAL A 188 -3.66 -15.44 11.30
N ALA A 189 -4.47 -15.64 10.26
CA ALA A 189 -4.14 -16.52 9.13
C ALA A 189 -2.91 -16.09 8.31
N ALA A 190 -2.40 -14.85 8.50
CA ALA A 190 -1.18 -14.39 7.86
C ALA A 190 0.07 -14.51 8.77
N LEU A 191 -0.11 -14.75 10.07
CA LEU A 191 0.96 -14.95 11.06
C LEU A 191 1.27 -16.43 11.27
N ASP A 192 0.22 -17.27 11.22
CA ASP A 192 0.31 -18.73 11.17
C ASP A 192 1.01 -19.13 9.86
N GLY A 193 2.34 -19.19 9.92
CA GLY A 193 3.19 -19.41 8.76
C GLY A 193 3.22 -20.86 8.31
N ASN A 194 2.88 -21.79 9.20
CA ASN A 194 2.94 -23.23 8.99
C ASN A 194 1.55 -23.86 8.72
N ASN A 195 0.46 -23.17 9.09
CA ASN A 195 -0.96 -23.53 8.99
C ASN A 195 -1.40 -24.65 9.96
N ASP A 196 -0.84 -24.70 11.17
CA ASP A 196 -1.23 -25.64 12.23
C ASP A 196 -2.38 -25.14 13.13
N GLY A 197 -2.77 -23.87 12.99
CA GLY A 197 -3.87 -23.25 13.74
C GLY A 197 -3.46 -22.61 15.07
N ALA A 198 -2.17 -22.60 15.40
CA ALA A 198 -1.57 -21.77 16.42
C ALA A 198 -0.67 -20.69 15.79
N ILE A 199 -0.20 -19.73 16.59
CA ILE A 199 0.81 -18.76 16.14
C ILE A 199 1.95 -18.73 17.16
N GLU A 200 3.10 -19.33 16.83
CA GLU A 200 4.28 -19.16 17.67
C GLU A 200 4.74 -17.69 17.67
N ARG A 201 5.27 -17.22 18.81
CA ARG A 201 5.96 -15.92 18.90
C ARG A 201 7.05 -15.72 17.84
N LYS A 202 7.69 -16.83 17.43
CA LYS A 202 8.71 -16.88 16.38
C LYS A 202 8.14 -16.64 14.99
N GLU A 203 6.96 -17.20 14.69
CA GLU A 203 6.27 -17.02 13.41
C GLU A 203 5.72 -15.61 13.27
N ALA A 204 5.09 -15.10 14.33
CA ALA A 204 4.71 -13.69 14.43
C ALA A 204 5.90 -12.75 14.16
N GLY A 205 7.05 -12.99 14.79
CA GLY A 205 8.28 -12.23 14.55
C GLY A 205 8.84 -12.39 13.13
N ALA A 206 8.75 -13.58 12.53
CA ALA A 206 9.20 -13.86 11.17
C ALA A 206 8.32 -13.16 10.12
N ALA A 207 7.00 -13.22 10.29
CA ALA A 207 6.01 -12.56 9.44
C ALA A 207 6.19 -11.04 9.45
N VAL A 208 6.37 -10.44 10.63
CA VAL A 208 6.63 -9.00 10.79
C VAL A 208 7.99 -8.60 10.21
N GLY A 209 9.02 -9.43 10.43
CA GLY A 209 10.34 -9.22 9.81
C GLY A 209 10.29 -9.29 8.29
N ALA A 210 9.50 -10.19 7.72
CA ALA A 210 9.27 -10.30 6.28
C ALA A 210 8.53 -9.07 5.75
N PHE A 211 7.43 -8.68 6.39
CA PHE A 211 6.69 -7.47 6.06
C PHE A 211 7.61 -6.23 6.06
N LYS A 212 8.35 -5.98 7.16
CA LYS A 212 9.24 -4.82 7.31
C LYS A 212 10.19 -4.67 6.11
N ARG A 213 10.84 -5.77 5.70
CA ARG A 213 11.74 -5.78 4.54
C ARG A 213 11.00 -5.46 3.24
N THR A 214 9.85 -6.09 3.02
CA THR A 214 9.01 -5.91 1.83
C THR A 214 8.52 -4.46 1.70
N TYR A 215 8.12 -3.84 2.82
CA TYR A 215 7.61 -2.48 2.88
C TYR A 215 8.69 -1.42 2.67
N ILE A 216 9.85 -1.56 3.34
CA ILE A 216 11.02 -0.68 3.09
C ILE A 216 11.40 -0.75 1.61
N LYS A 217 11.54 -1.96 1.05
CA LYS A 217 11.85 -2.17 -0.38
C LYS A 217 10.81 -1.53 -1.30
N ALA A 218 9.51 -1.63 -0.99
CA ALA A 218 8.45 -1.03 -1.78
C ALA A 218 8.50 0.51 -1.73
N ALA A 219 8.70 1.11 -0.56
CA ALA A 219 8.80 2.55 -0.38
C ALA A 219 10.08 3.13 -1.03
N GLU A 220 11.22 2.45 -0.91
CA GLU A 220 12.47 2.83 -1.61
C GLU A 220 12.34 2.71 -3.13
N THR A 221 11.66 1.66 -3.61
CA THR A 221 11.31 1.52 -5.03
C THR A 221 10.41 2.67 -5.48
N LEU A 222 9.43 3.06 -4.67
CA LEU A 222 8.55 4.20 -4.97
C LEU A 222 9.32 5.53 -4.96
N LYS A 223 10.23 5.79 -4.02
CA LYS A 223 11.11 6.98 -4.04
C LYS A 223 11.98 7.03 -5.30
N THR A 224 12.51 5.89 -5.72
CA THR A 224 13.46 5.79 -6.85
C THR A 224 12.76 5.84 -8.21
N MET A 225 11.64 5.13 -8.37
CA MET A 225 10.92 4.98 -9.64
C MET A 225 9.71 5.92 -9.77
N GLY A 226 9.18 6.43 -8.66
CA GLY A 226 8.00 7.30 -8.64
C GLY A 226 8.09 8.52 -9.55
N PRO A 227 9.21 9.26 -9.59
CA PRO A 227 9.38 10.36 -10.55
C PRO A 227 9.26 9.93 -12.02
N MET A 228 9.66 8.70 -12.36
CA MET A 228 9.44 8.14 -13.71
C MET A 228 7.99 7.68 -13.89
N LEU A 229 7.40 7.02 -12.90
CA LEU A 229 6.01 6.55 -12.94
C LEU A 229 5.02 7.71 -13.12
N GLY A 230 5.22 8.84 -12.43
CA GLY A 230 4.41 10.06 -12.61
C GLY A 230 4.52 10.66 -14.02
N MET A 231 5.66 10.50 -14.70
CA MET A 231 5.81 10.89 -16.11
C MET A 231 5.05 9.96 -17.07
N PHE A 232 4.82 8.69 -16.71
CA PHE A 232 4.03 7.76 -17.51
C PHE A 232 2.53 7.84 -17.22
N GLY A 233 2.14 8.05 -15.97
CA GLY A 233 0.74 8.15 -15.55
C GLY A 233 0.04 9.45 -15.97
N GLY A 234 0.78 10.57 -15.97
CA GLY A 234 0.25 11.93 -16.17
C GLY A 234 -0.22 12.31 -17.57
N GLY A 235 -0.77 11.38 -18.36
CA GLY A 235 -1.45 11.69 -19.61
C GLY A 235 -0.56 11.72 -20.86
N MET A 236 0.22 10.67 -21.09
CA MET A 236 0.38 10.19 -22.47
C MET A 236 -0.94 9.51 -22.86
N PRO A 237 -1.85 10.15 -23.65
CA PRO A 237 -2.88 9.37 -24.30
C PRO A 237 -2.15 8.32 -25.15
N MET A 238 -2.37 7.04 -24.85
CA MET A 238 -1.94 5.94 -25.71
C MET A 238 -2.66 6.10 -27.04
N GLY A 239 -2.03 6.87 -27.93
CA GLY A 239 -2.68 7.48 -29.06
C GLY A 239 -3.30 6.42 -29.94
N ALA A 240 -4.63 6.45 -30.04
CA ALA A 240 -5.38 5.77 -31.08
C ALA A 240 -4.65 5.98 -32.42
N GLY A 241 -4.40 4.86 -33.12
CA GLY A 241 -3.30 4.70 -34.07
C GLY A 241 -2.99 5.95 -34.90
N ARG A 242 -1.76 6.45 -34.74
CA ARG A 242 -1.13 7.52 -35.53
C ARG A 242 -1.50 7.38 -37.01
N GLY A 243 -2.48 8.18 -37.45
CA GLY A 243 -2.96 8.18 -38.82
C GLY A 243 -1.80 8.44 -39.77
N GLY A 244 -1.42 7.41 -40.53
CA GLY A 244 -0.29 7.51 -41.45
C GLY A 244 -0.58 8.50 -42.57
N PRO A 245 0.26 9.52 -42.80
CA PRO A 245 0.09 10.42 -43.93
C PRO A 245 0.41 9.66 -45.22
N ARG A 246 -0.61 9.23 -45.95
CA ARG A 246 -0.44 8.60 -47.28
C ARG A 246 -1.24 9.33 -48.36
N GLY A 247 -0.51 10.10 -49.17
CA GLY A 247 -0.74 10.10 -50.60
C GLY A 247 -1.54 11.25 -51.21
N SER A 248 -1.16 12.50 -50.96
CA SER A 248 -1.49 13.58 -51.90
C SER A 248 -0.63 13.50 -53.17
N GLY A 249 -1.06 12.69 -54.13
CA GLY A 249 -0.51 12.66 -55.49
C GLY A 249 -1.56 12.05 -56.45
N GLY A 250 -1.69 12.47 -57.71
CA GLY A 250 -0.87 13.43 -58.43
C GLY A 250 -1.30 13.46 -59.91
N ARG A 251 -2.30 14.31 -60.21
CA ARG A 251 -2.62 14.98 -61.48
C ARG A 251 -2.10 14.38 -62.82
N GLY A 252 -3.02 13.93 -63.68
CA GLY A 252 -2.86 13.85 -65.14
C GLY A 252 -3.37 12.55 -65.77
N SER A 253 -3.69 12.45 -67.07
CA SER A 253 -3.96 13.46 -68.12
C SER A 253 -4.44 12.75 -69.39
N ARG A 254 -5.35 13.37 -70.19
CA ARG A 254 -5.86 12.93 -71.52
C ARG A 254 -6.65 11.59 -71.54
N GLY A 255 -7.63 11.34 -72.41
CA GLY A 255 -8.26 12.18 -73.43
C GLY A 255 -8.09 11.66 -74.87
N THR A 256 -9.04 10.85 -75.35
CA THR A 256 -9.30 10.47 -76.77
C THR A 256 -10.74 9.92 -76.85
N ALA A 257 -11.64 10.55 -77.62
CA ALA A 257 -12.04 10.15 -78.98
C ALA A 257 -12.78 8.79 -79.02
N ARG A 258 -14.11 8.79 -79.19
CA ARG A 258 -14.83 8.80 -80.48
C ARG A 258 -14.61 7.52 -81.31
N ASN A 259 -15.63 6.68 -81.40
CA ASN A 259 -16.04 6.17 -82.71
C ASN A 259 -17.52 5.79 -82.76
N GLU A 260 -18.10 5.97 -83.94
CA GLU A 260 -19.50 5.68 -84.28
C GLU A 260 -19.59 4.28 -84.90
N ARG A 261 -20.62 3.49 -84.56
CA ARG A 261 -21.36 2.57 -85.44
C ARG A 261 -22.55 1.93 -84.74
#